data_AF-A0A6G1YXN3-F1
#
_entry.id   AF-A0A6G1YXN3-F1
#
_cell.length_a   1.000
_cell.length_b   1.000
_cell.length_c   1.000
_cell.angle_alpha   90.00
_cell.angle_beta   90.00
_cell.angle_gamma   90.00
#
_symmetry.space_group_name_H-M   'P 1'
#
loop_
_entity.id
_entity.type
_entity.pdbx_description
1 polymer ?
#
loop_
_entity_poly.entity_id
_entity_poly.type
_entity_poly.pdbx_seq_one_letter_code
_entity_poly.pdbx_strand_id
1 'polypeptide(L)'
;VRRAPDFEVFSDIRLAGVGMVGVVHASSPLDAIQRFIGKVELGMIPHIIDTIIFVKSGSIQKVYDVSLTVKVPTGMQEADLARPLVEVRDFNTGEIQYEIYTFGEENVVVPTAELNKKTKPDATIRKLAESKIRDVIRRFDSDAEINILSENRVQIKVTKEVVPLIIGRGGSTVSELEKMLGIKIDVEVKTPALGNEINFNVSEAGSSVTILINQEEIGKNVNIYIDDEFVFTSQVGKKSRIKIDKRSENGRKIINAILAGRKIRIFDSRG
;
A
#
# COMPACT_ATOMS: atom_id res chain seq x y z
N VAL A 1 -32.12 -3.47 14.92
CA VAL A 1 -31.53 -4.51 14.04
C VAL A 1 -30.12 -4.81 14.54
N ARG A 2 -29.86 -6.04 15.01
CA ARG A 2 -28.54 -6.43 15.58
C ARG A 2 -28.01 -7.74 14.98
N ARG A 3 -28.86 -8.67 14.56
CA ARG A 3 -28.45 -9.99 14.06
C ARG A 3 -28.63 -10.07 12.55
N ALA A 4 -27.88 -10.96 11.89
CA ALA A 4 -27.96 -11.15 10.43
C ALA A 4 -29.40 -11.39 9.91
N PRO A 5 -30.24 -12.22 10.55
CA PRO A 5 -31.62 -12.46 10.10
C PRO A 5 -32.52 -11.21 10.14
N ASP A 6 -32.23 -10.27 11.05
CA ASP A 6 -33.02 -9.04 11.15
C ASP A 6 -32.91 -8.18 9.88
N PHE A 7 -31.79 -8.28 9.15
CA PHE A 7 -31.56 -7.53 7.90
C PHE A 7 -32.28 -8.15 6.70
N GLU A 8 -32.38 -9.48 6.65
CA GLU A 8 -33.14 -10.21 5.63
C GLU A 8 -34.63 -9.89 5.77
N VAL A 9 -35.18 -10.02 6.99
CA VAL A 9 -36.57 -9.67 7.26
C VAL A 9 -36.87 -8.20 6.94
N PHE A 10 -35.96 -7.29 7.27
CA PHE A 10 -36.09 -5.87 6.92
C PHE A 10 -36.15 -5.68 5.39
N SER A 11 -35.30 -6.39 4.66
CA SER A 11 -35.23 -6.31 3.19
C SER A 11 -36.50 -6.86 2.55
N ASP A 12 -36.97 -8.03 2.99
CA ASP A 12 -38.19 -8.66 2.46
C ASP A 12 -39.41 -7.77 2.66
N ILE A 13 -39.58 -7.22 3.86
CA ILE A 13 -40.70 -6.33 4.18
C ILE A 13 -40.64 -5.03 3.34
N ARG A 14 -39.44 -4.48 3.14
CA ARG A 14 -39.28 -3.29 2.30
C ARG A 14 -39.56 -3.56 0.82
N LEU A 15 -39.06 -4.67 0.29
CA LEU A 15 -39.31 -5.09 -1.09
C LEU A 15 -40.79 -5.43 -1.32
N ALA A 16 -41.51 -5.86 -0.29
CA ALA A 16 -42.97 -6.02 -0.31
C ALA A 16 -43.75 -4.68 -0.31
N GLY A 17 -43.05 -3.53 -0.30
CA GLY A 17 -43.65 -2.20 -0.40
C GLY A 17 -44.05 -1.57 0.94
N VAL A 18 -43.66 -2.16 2.07
CA VAL A 18 -43.97 -1.62 3.40
C VAL A 18 -42.89 -0.61 3.81
N GLY A 19 -43.31 0.57 4.27
CA GLY A 19 -42.40 1.57 4.85
C GLY A 19 -41.83 1.11 6.18
N MET A 20 -40.50 1.14 6.32
CA MET A 20 -39.80 0.59 7.49
C MET A 20 -38.81 1.58 8.07
N VAL A 21 -38.68 1.59 9.40
CA VAL A 21 -37.65 2.35 10.11
C VAL A 21 -36.76 1.36 10.88
N GLY A 22 -35.50 1.27 10.46
CA GLY A 22 -34.50 0.40 11.07
C GLY A 22 -33.55 1.18 11.97
N VAL A 23 -33.42 0.76 13.23
CA VAL A 23 -32.41 1.33 14.14
C VAL A 23 -31.20 0.42 14.22
N VAL A 24 -30.03 0.98 13.88
CA VAL A 24 -28.75 0.28 13.79
C VAL A 24 -27.71 1.02 14.64
N HIS A 25 -26.95 0.30 15.45
CA HIS A 25 -25.77 0.88 16.11
C HIS A 25 -24.63 0.90 15.10
N ALA A 26 -24.10 2.08 14.81
CA ALA A 26 -23.07 2.29 13.80
C ALA A 26 -22.09 3.39 14.25
N SER A 27 -20.81 3.22 13.91
CA SER A 27 -19.77 4.22 14.17
C SER A 27 -19.69 5.24 13.04
N SER A 28 -20.10 4.82 11.84
CA SER A 28 -20.25 5.68 10.66
C SER A 28 -21.61 5.44 9.96
N PRO A 29 -22.14 6.43 9.21
CA PRO A 29 -23.34 6.25 8.40
C PRO A 29 -23.20 5.10 7.37
N LEU A 30 -21.99 4.88 6.85
CA LEU A 30 -21.70 3.86 5.85
C LEU A 30 -21.85 2.43 6.40
N ASP A 31 -21.58 2.22 7.70
CA ASP A 31 -21.70 0.89 8.33
C ASP A 31 -23.13 0.34 8.21
N ALA A 32 -24.13 1.22 8.09
CA ALA A 32 -25.52 0.83 7.89
C ALA A 32 -25.71 0.14 6.54
N ILE A 33 -25.16 0.70 5.46
CA ILE A 33 -25.25 0.15 4.10
C ILE A 33 -24.40 -1.12 3.96
N GLN A 34 -23.18 -1.10 4.52
CA GLN A 34 -22.25 -2.24 4.42
C GLN A 34 -22.82 -3.55 4.96
N ARG A 35 -23.80 -3.50 5.87
CA ARG A 35 -24.46 -4.71 6.41
C ARG A 35 -25.41 -5.39 5.43
N PHE A 36 -25.80 -4.70 4.36
CA PHE A 36 -26.64 -5.20 3.28
C PHE A 36 -25.80 -5.60 2.05
N ILE A 37 -24.62 -4.98 1.88
CA ILE A 37 -23.66 -5.38 0.84
C ILE A 37 -23.28 -6.86 1.02
N GLY A 38 -23.45 -7.65 -0.04
CA GLY A 38 -23.17 -9.10 -0.04
C GLY A 38 -24.32 -9.99 0.46
N LYS A 39 -25.40 -9.41 0.97
CA LYS A 39 -26.64 -10.13 1.29
C LYS A 39 -27.75 -9.86 0.28
N VAL A 40 -27.76 -8.65 -0.26
CA VAL A 40 -28.64 -8.24 -1.36
C VAL A 40 -27.80 -7.72 -2.51
N GLU A 41 -28.33 -7.83 -3.72
CA GLU A 41 -27.70 -7.24 -4.90
C GLU A 41 -27.56 -5.73 -4.73
N LEU A 42 -26.42 -5.17 -5.17
CA LEU A 42 -26.10 -3.76 -4.99
C LEU A 42 -27.20 -2.84 -5.56
N GLY A 43 -27.77 -3.20 -6.72
CA GLY A 43 -28.86 -2.46 -7.35
C GLY A 43 -30.16 -2.44 -6.55
N MET A 44 -30.36 -3.38 -5.62
CA MET A 44 -31.54 -3.43 -4.76
C MET A 44 -31.41 -2.58 -3.50
N ILE A 45 -30.20 -2.16 -3.12
CA ILE A 45 -29.95 -1.41 -1.89
C ILE A 45 -30.83 -0.14 -1.80
N PRO A 46 -30.91 0.72 -2.83
CA PRO A 46 -31.73 1.94 -2.77
C PRO A 46 -33.24 1.66 -2.59
N HIS A 47 -33.71 0.48 -2.99
CA HIS A 47 -35.11 0.07 -2.80
C HIS A 47 -35.40 -0.41 -1.37
N ILE A 48 -34.36 -0.83 -0.64
CA ILE A 48 -34.48 -1.28 0.75
C ILE A 48 -34.20 -0.11 1.70
N ILE A 49 -33.13 0.65 1.42
CA ILE A 49 -32.65 1.78 2.21
C ILE A 49 -32.49 2.96 1.28
N ASP A 50 -33.42 3.91 1.37
CA ASP A 50 -33.33 5.19 0.64
C ASP A 50 -32.74 6.30 1.51
N THR A 51 -32.91 6.25 2.83
CA THR A 51 -32.55 7.35 3.74
C THR A 51 -31.79 6.82 4.96
N ILE A 52 -30.70 7.51 5.33
CA ILE A 52 -29.91 7.20 6.54
C ILE A 52 -29.82 8.44 7.42
N ILE A 53 -30.29 8.32 8.66
CA ILE A 53 -30.24 9.39 9.65
C ILE A 53 -29.19 9.04 10.70
N PHE A 54 -28.09 9.80 10.71
CA PHE A 54 -27.02 9.61 11.69
C PHE A 54 -27.25 10.47 12.92
N VAL A 55 -27.45 9.82 14.07
CA VAL A 55 -27.71 10.47 15.36
C VAL A 55 -26.48 10.36 16.24
N LYS A 56 -25.97 11.50 16.70
CA LYS A 56 -24.83 11.59 17.62
C LYS A 56 -25.14 12.57 18.75
N SER A 57 -24.87 12.15 19.98
CA SER A 57 -25.10 12.96 21.20
C SER A 57 -26.53 13.52 21.31
N GLY A 58 -27.54 12.74 20.90
CA GLY A 58 -28.94 13.14 20.95
C GLY A 58 -29.38 14.12 19.84
N SER A 59 -28.50 14.44 18.89
CA SER A 59 -28.80 15.32 17.76
C SER A 59 -28.64 14.59 16.42
N ILE A 60 -29.47 14.95 15.43
CA ILE A 60 -29.29 14.51 14.04
C ILE A 60 -28.07 15.25 13.50
N GLN A 61 -26.99 14.52 13.26
CA GLN A 61 -25.74 15.12 12.80
C GLN A 61 -25.71 15.23 11.27
N LYS A 62 -26.18 14.19 10.58
CA LYS A 62 -26.24 14.13 9.11
C LYS A 62 -27.41 13.26 8.65
N VAL A 63 -27.95 13.60 7.49
CA VAL A 63 -28.95 12.81 6.78
C VAL A 63 -28.40 12.51 5.39
N TYR A 64 -28.54 11.27 4.95
CA TYR A 64 -28.06 10.84 3.65
C TYR A 64 -29.17 10.22 2.83
N ASP A 65 -29.16 10.51 1.53
CA ASP A 65 -29.95 9.84 0.51
C ASP A 65 -29.13 8.78 -0.19
N VAL A 66 -29.75 7.65 -0.48
CA VAL A 66 -29.18 6.51 -1.18
C VAL A 66 -29.94 6.32 -2.48
N SER A 67 -29.25 6.38 -3.62
CA SER A 67 -29.89 6.32 -4.93
C SER A 67 -29.08 5.48 -5.91
N LEU A 68 -29.75 4.87 -6.89
CA LEU A 68 -29.11 4.17 -7.99
C LEU A 68 -28.87 5.14 -9.15
N THR A 69 -27.67 5.15 -9.72
CA THR A 69 -27.37 5.90 -10.93
C THR A 69 -26.55 5.03 -11.90
N VAL A 70 -26.51 5.44 -13.17
CA VAL A 70 -25.65 4.84 -14.19
C VAL A 70 -24.70 5.93 -14.68
N LYS A 71 -23.42 5.80 -14.35
CA LYS A 71 -22.36 6.71 -14.80
C LYS A 71 -20.99 6.02 -14.75
N VAL A 72 -19.95 6.71 -15.20
CA VAL A 72 -18.56 6.27 -15.00
C VAL A 72 -18.22 6.45 -13.51
N PRO A 73 -17.85 5.38 -12.77
CA PRO A 73 -17.50 5.48 -11.37
C PRO A 73 -16.30 6.40 -11.15
N THR A 74 -16.28 7.07 -10.01
CA THR A 74 -15.17 7.92 -9.63
C THR A 74 -13.89 7.09 -9.46
N GLY A 75 -12.84 7.44 -10.21
CA GLY A 75 -11.57 6.70 -10.21
C GLY A 75 -11.36 5.80 -11.43
N MET A 76 -12.28 5.78 -12.39
CA MET A 76 -12.10 5.12 -13.69
C MET A 76 -11.98 6.17 -14.81
N GLN A 77 -11.09 5.93 -15.78
CA GLN A 77 -10.82 6.89 -16.87
C GLN A 77 -11.48 6.51 -18.22
N GLU A 78 -11.97 5.29 -18.40
CA GLU A 78 -12.58 4.85 -19.66
C GLU A 78 -14.12 5.02 -19.69
N ALA A 79 -14.61 5.76 -20.70
CA ALA A 79 -16.01 6.18 -20.84
C ALA A 79 -16.98 5.06 -21.27
N ASP A 80 -16.48 3.96 -21.84
CA ASP A 80 -17.30 2.81 -22.27
C ASP A 80 -17.74 1.90 -21.11
N LEU A 81 -17.40 2.26 -19.86
CA LEU A 81 -17.65 1.48 -18.64
C LEU A 81 -18.81 2.02 -17.79
N ALA A 82 -19.76 2.77 -18.39
CA ALA A 82 -20.94 3.25 -17.68
C ALA A 82 -21.68 2.06 -17.06
N ARG A 83 -21.74 2.04 -15.73
CA ARG A 83 -22.26 0.91 -14.96
C ARG A 83 -23.19 1.39 -13.86
N PRO A 84 -24.14 0.55 -13.41
CA PRO A 84 -24.95 0.88 -12.26
C PRO A 84 -24.08 0.99 -11.01
N LEU A 85 -24.26 2.09 -10.27
CA LEU A 85 -23.62 2.33 -8.98
C LEU A 85 -24.60 2.99 -8.01
N VAL A 86 -24.41 2.74 -6.73
CA VAL A 86 -25.19 3.35 -5.66
C VAL A 86 -24.46 4.58 -5.15
N GLU A 87 -25.13 5.73 -5.17
CA GLU A 87 -24.62 6.98 -4.62
C GLU A 87 -25.23 7.23 -3.25
N VAL A 88 -24.39 7.65 -2.31
CA VAL A 88 -24.79 8.12 -0.99
C VAL A 88 -24.51 9.60 -0.94
N ARG A 89 -25.57 10.41 -0.95
CA ARG A 89 -25.52 11.87 -1.01
C ARG A 89 -25.90 12.46 0.34
N ASP A 90 -25.31 13.57 0.71
CA ASP A 90 -25.79 14.36 1.84
C ASP A 90 -27.13 14.99 1.46
N PHE A 91 -28.18 14.75 2.25
CA PHE A 91 -29.54 15.21 1.96
C PHE A 91 -29.62 16.74 1.90
N ASN A 92 -28.84 17.42 2.76
CA ASN A 92 -28.90 18.87 2.89
C ASN A 92 -28.13 19.58 1.78
N THR A 93 -26.98 19.04 1.37
CA THR A 93 -26.13 19.70 0.35
C THR A 93 -26.29 19.12 -1.05
N GLY A 94 -26.84 17.91 -1.18
CA GLY A 94 -26.91 17.15 -2.43
C GLY A 94 -25.56 16.62 -2.91
N GLU A 95 -24.48 16.87 -2.16
CA GLU A 95 -23.14 16.41 -2.50
C GLU A 95 -23.04 14.90 -2.33
N ILE A 96 -22.51 14.22 -3.34
CA ILE A 96 -22.16 12.80 -3.23
C ILE A 96 -21.05 12.72 -2.17
N GLN A 97 -21.24 11.85 -1.19
CA GLN A 97 -20.28 11.57 -0.12
C GLN A 97 -19.59 10.22 -0.36
N TYR A 98 -20.31 9.25 -0.93
CA TYR A 98 -19.79 7.94 -1.30
C TYR A 98 -20.40 7.42 -2.60
N GLU A 99 -19.62 6.65 -3.35
CA GLU A 99 -20.05 5.83 -4.47
C GLU A 99 -19.76 4.37 -4.16
N ILE A 100 -20.73 3.50 -4.44
CA ILE A 100 -20.62 2.05 -4.22
C ILE A 100 -20.86 1.37 -5.55
N TYR A 101 -19.90 0.60 -6.02
CA TYR A 101 -20.00 -0.13 -7.29
C TYR A 101 -19.29 -1.47 -7.20
N THR A 102 -19.65 -2.38 -8.10
CA THR A 102 -19.00 -3.68 -8.22
C THR A 102 -17.81 -3.58 -9.17
N PHE A 103 -16.66 -4.10 -8.73
CA PHE A 103 -15.44 -4.25 -9.51
C PHE A 103 -15.01 -5.71 -9.50
N GLY A 104 -15.05 -6.37 -10.65
CA GLY A 104 -14.93 -7.82 -10.72
C GLY A 104 -16.07 -8.50 -9.97
N GLU A 105 -15.74 -9.26 -8.92
CA GLU A 105 -16.71 -9.95 -8.05
C GLU A 105 -16.89 -9.28 -6.68
N GLU A 106 -16.19 -8.17 -6.42
CA GLU A 106 -16.21 -7.48 -5.13
C GLU A 106 -16.96 -6.13 -5.20
N ASN A 107 -17.62 -5.77 -4.09
CA ASN A 107 -18.26 -4.47 -3.92
C ASN A 107 -17.27 -3.48 -3.30
N VAL A 108 -17.02 -2.37 -3.98
CA VAL A 108 -16.08 -1.32 -3.57
C VAL A 108 -16.87 -0.08 -3.14
N VAL A 109 -16.45 0.54 -2.03
CA VAL A 109 -16.98 1.82 -1.56
C VAL A 109 -15.90 2.90 -1.70
N VAL A 110 -16.20 3.96 -2.45
CA VAL A 110 -15.29 5.07 -2.73
C VAL A 110 -15.84 6.37 -2.14
N PRO A 111 -15.13 7.05 -1.22
CA PRO A 111 -15.52 8.35 -0.72
C PRO A 111 -15.26 9.45 -1.76
N THR A 112 -16.26 10.29 -2.04
CA THR A 112 -16.16 11.41 -3.00
C THR A 112 -15.74 12.72 -2.34
N ALA A 113 -15.99 12.88 -1.04
CA ALA A 113 -15.61 14.09 -0.30
C ALA A 113 -14.09 14.27 -0.14
N GLU A 114 -13.29 13.20 -0.24
CA GLU A 114 -11.83 13.27 -0.20
C GLU A 114 -11.18 13.64 -1.54
N LEU A 115 -11.98 13.75 -2.60
CA LEU A 115 -11.53 14.01 -3.97
C LEU A 115 -11.67 15.47 -4.40
N ASN A 116 -12.50 16.25 -3.71
CA ASN A 116 -12.66 17.69 -3.97
C ASN A 116 -11.47 18.54 -3.43
N LYS A 117 -10.53 17.95 -2.68
CA LYS A 117 -9.29 18.61 -2.27
C LYS A 117 -8.21 18.53 -3.36
N LYS A 118 -8.41 19.10 -4.56
CA LYS A 118 -7.37 19.35 -5.59
C LYS A 118 -6.25 18.29 -5.70
N THR A 119 -6.57 17.01 -5.48
CA THR A 119 -5.61 15.91 -5.46
C THR A 119 -6.25 14.88 -6.35
N LYS A 120 -5.56 14.56 -7.44
CA LYS A 120 -6.09 13.72 -8.53
C LYS A 120 -6.73 12.43 -7.97
N PRO A 121 -7.88 11.98 -8.50
CA PRO A 121 -8.58 10.77 -8.05
C PRO A 121 -7.71 9.52 -7.92
N ASP A 122 -6.75 9.37 -8.83
CA ASP A 122 -5.75 8.30 -8.81
C ASP A 122 -4.98 8.23 -7.48
N ALA A 123 -4.72 9.36 -6.80
CA ALA A 123 -3.89 9.39 -5.60
C ALA A 123 -4.60 8.86 -4.35
N THR A 124 -5.93 9.00 -4.25
CA THR A 124 -6.69 8.56 -3.07
C THR A 124 -7.00 7.07 -3.13
N ILE A 125 -7.37 6.56 -4.30
CA ILE A 125 -7.51 5.11 -4.55
C ILE A 125 -6.15 4.43 -4.42
N ARG A 126 -5.07 5.05 -4.95
CA ARG A 126 -3.70 4.59 -4.68
C ARG A 126 -3.39 4.57 -3.20
N LYS A 127 -3.72 5.60 -2.42
CA LYS A 127 -3.46 5.62 -0.96
C LYS A 127 -4.23 4.53 -0.20
N LEU A 128 -5.47 4.24 -0.60
CA LEU A 128 -6.29 3.22 0.05
C LEU A 128 -5.74 1.81 -0.26
N ALA A 129 -5.43 1.56 -1.53
CA ALA A 129 -4.78 0.34 -1.98
C ALA A 129 -3.40 0.19 -1.32
N GLU A 130 -2.60 1.25 -1.31
CA GLU A 130 -1.28 1.32 -0.68
C GLU A 130 -1.37 0.99 0.82
N SER A 131 -2.35 1.53 1.54
CA SER A 131 -2.52 1.23 2.97
C SER A 131 -2.83 -0.25 3.20
N LYS A 132 -3.78 -0.83 2.45
CA LYS A 132 -4.12 -2.26 2.56
C LYS A 132 -2.94 -3.16 2.18
N ILE A 133 -2.27 -2.87 1.08
CA ILE A 133 -1.09 -3.63 0.62
C ILE A 133 0.01 -3.52 1.67
N ARG A 134 0.26 -2.33 2.19
CA ARG A 134 1.26 -2.10 3.24
C ARG A 134 0.95 -2.87 4.52
N ASP A 135 -0.30 -2.93 4.94
CA ASP A 135 -0.70 -3.68 6.15
C ASP A 135 -0.48 -5.19 5.99
N VAL A 136 -0.75 -5.73 4.80
CA VAL A 136 -0.52 -7.14 4.50
C VAL A 136 0.97 -7.45 4.39
N ILE A 137 1.73 -6.61 3.69
CA ILE A 137 3.16 -6.81 3.43
C ILE A 137 4.01 -6.57 4.68
N ARG A 138 3.61 -5.66 5.58
CA ARG A 138 4.27 -5.44 6.88
C ARG A 138 4.42 -6.71 7.72
N ARG A 139 3.57 -7.71 7.51
CA ARG A 139 3.65 -9.01 8.19
C ARG A 139 4.84 -9.85 7.71
N PHE A 140 5.34 -9.56 6.51
CA PHE A 140 6.45 -10.25 5.88
C PHE A 140 7.75 -9.43 5.95
N ASP A 141 7.66 -8.13 5.64
CA ASP A 141 8.79 -7.20 5.72
C ASP A 141 8.26 -5.81 6.14
N SER A 142 8.70 -5.35 7.31
CA SER A 142 8.32 -4.04 7.86
C SER A 142 8.90 -2.86 7.09
N ASP A 143 9.95 -3.09 6.29
CA ASP A 143 10.68 -2.10 5.50
C ASP A 143 10.48 -2.29 3.98
N ALA A 144 9.41 -2.97 3.58
CA ALA A 144 9.10 -3.16 2.17
C ALA A 144 8.85 -1.83 1.43
N GLU A 145 9.47 -1.67 0.27
CA GLU A 145 9.20 -0.57 -0.67
C GLU A 145 8.07 -0.98 -1.62
N ILE A 146 6.99 -0.19 -1.66
CA ILE A 146 5.80 -0.49 -2.47
C ILE A 146 5.66 0.59 -3.56
N ASN A 147 5.77 0.17 -4.82
CA ASN A 147 5.61 1.04 -5.99
C ASN A 147 4.36 0.62 -6.78
N ILE A 148 3.36 1.49 -6.85
CA ILE A 148 2.16 1.23 -7.65
C ILE A 148 2.46 1.56 -9.11
N LEU A 149 2.58 0.53 -9.95
CA LEU A 149 2.88 0.68 -11.38
C LEU A 149 1.62 1.06 -12.19
N SER A 150 0.46 0.50 -11.83
CA SER A 150 -0.84 0.77 -12.48
C SER A 150 -2.00 0.42 -11.54
N GLU A 151 -3.25 0.68 -11.96
CA GLU A 151 -4.46 0.36 -11.19
C GLU A 151 -4.55 -1.12 -10.78
N ASN A 152 -4.04 -2.03 -11.63
CA ASN A 152 -4.10 -3.47 -11.41
C ASN A 152 -2.72 -4.13 -11.20
N ARG A 153 -1.65 -3.35 -10.97
CA ARG A 153 -0.31 -3.90 -10.77
C ARG A 153 0.50 -3.11 -9.76
N VAL A 154 1.01 -3.80 -8.74
CA VAL A 154 1.92 -3.26 -7.74
C VAL A 154 3.27 -3.99 -7.82
N GLN A 155 4.35 -3.24 -7.66
CA GLN A 155 5.69 -3.77 -7.47
C GLN A 155 6.05 -3.65 -5.99
N ILE A 156 6.54 -4.72 -5.41
CA ILE A 156 6.92 -4.83 -4.00
C ILE A 156 8.38 -5.25 -3.96
N LYS A 157 9.20 -4.36 -3.39
CA LYS A 157 10.62 -4.57 -3.18
C LYS A 157 10.86 -4.95 -1.73
N VAL A 158 11.32 -6.18 -1.51
CA VAL A 158 11.56 -6.74 -0.17
C VAL A 158 12.95 -7.33 -0.03
N THR A 159 13.44 -7.48 1.19
CA THR A 159 14.72 -8.13 1.46
C THR A 159 14.83 -9.53 0.81
N LYS A 160 16.05 -9.93 0.42
CA LYS A 160 16.30 -11.16 -0.36
C LYS A 160 15.79 -12.41 0.36
N GLU A 161 15.84 -12.40 1.69
CA GLU A 161 15.38 -13.46 2.58
C GLU A 161 13.85 -13.60 2.56
N VAL A 162 13.13 -12.52 2.25
CA VAL A 162 11.66 -12.45 2.29
C VAL A 162 11.01 -12.79 0.95
N VAL A 163 11.71 -12.63 -0.18
CA VAL A 163 11.18 -12.95 -1.52
C VAL A 163 10.57 -14.36 -1.60
N PRO A 164 11.22 -15.44 -1.13
CA PRO A 164 10.66 -16.79 -1.18
C PRO A 164 9.42 -16.98 -0.29
N LEU A 165 9.32 -16.21 0.80
CA LEU A 165 8.19 -16.25 1.75
C LEU A 165 6.93 -15.62 1.15
N ILE A 166 7.10 -14.50 0.42
CA ILE A 166 6.00 -13.81 -0.27
C ILE A 166 5.53 -14.59 -1.50
N ILE A 167 6.46 -15.15 -2.28
CA ILE A 167 6.10 -15.97 -3.45
C ILE A 167 5.42 -17.27 -2.99
N GLY A 168 5.96 -17.93 -1.96
CA GLY A 168 5.48 -19.23 -1.49
C GLY A 168 5.87 -20.39 -2.38
N ARG A 169 5.53 -21.62 -1.97
CA ARG A 169 5.86 -22.84 -2.72
C ARG A 169 5.10 -22.84 -4.06
N GLY A 170 5.84 -22.73 -5.16
CA GLY A 170 5.25 -22.69 -6.50
C GLY A 170 4.38 -21.46 -6.78
N GLY A 171 4.55 -20.36 -6.05
CA GLY A 171 3.75 -19.15 -6.23
C GLY A 171 2.40 -19.15 -5.52
N SER A 172 2.14 -20.11 -4.62
CA SER A 172 0.84 -20.24 -3.95
C SER A 172 0.47 -19.01 -3.12
N THR A 173 1.44 -18.46 -2.37
CA THR A 173 1.21 -17.35 -1.44
C THR A 173 0.96 -16.06 -2.20
N VAL A 174 1.75 -15.76 -3.23
CA VAL A 174 1.54 -14.54 -4.03
C VAL A 174 0.21 -14.61 -4.78
N SER A 175 -0.17 -15.78 -5.31
CA SER A 175 -1.47 -15.96 -5.99
C SER A 175 -2.66 -15.73 -5.06
N GLU A 176 -2.55 -16.12 -3.79
CA GLU A 176 -3.57 -15.87 -2.78
C GLU A 176 -3.66 -14.39 -2.43
N LEU A 177 -2.50 -13.72 -2.29
CA LEU A 177 -2.41 -12.28 -2.06
C LEU A 177 -2.99 -11.48 -3.24
N GLU A 178 -2.70 -11.86 -4.47
CA GLU A 178 -3.25 -11.25 -5.69
C GLU A 178 -4.78 -11.40 -5.74
N LYS A 179 -5.31 -12.58 -5.41
CA LYS A 179 -6.77 -12.82 -5.33
C LYS A 179 -7.44 -11.98 -4.25
N MET A 180 -6.83 -11.89 -3.06
CA MET A 180 -7.37 -11.12 -1.94
C MET A 180 -7.32 -9.61 -2.17
N LEU A 181 -6.35 -9.12 -2.94
CA LEU A 181 -6.14 -7.69 -3.20
C LEU A 181 -6.71 -7.24 -4.55
N GLY A 182 -7.07 -8.16 -5.43
CA GLY A 182 -7.60 -7.87 -6.77
C GLY A 182 -6.57 -7.23 -7.72
N ILE A 183 -5.28 -7.32 -7.40
CA ILE A 183 -4.18 -6.69 -8.15
C ILE A 183 -3.07 -7.70 -8.41
N LYS A 184 -2.32 -7.52 -9.50
CA LYS A 184 -1.10 -8.28 -9.76
C LYS A 184 0.05 -7.76 -8.91
N ILE A 185 0.83 -8.68 -8.36
CA ILE A 185 1.95 -8.38 -7.47
C ILE A 185 3.25 -8.82 -8.16
N ASP A 186 4.13 -7.86 -8.39
CA ASP A 186 5.50 -8.10 -8.84
C ASP A 186 6.44 -8.05 -7.65
N VAL A 187 7.09 -9.16 -7.32
CA VAL A 187 7.98 -9.25 -6.15
C VAL A 187 9.42 -9.17 -6.63
N GLU A 188 10.10 -8.11 -6.23
CA GLU A 188 11.52 -7.91 -6.49
C GLU A 188 12.31 -7.92 -5.20
N VAL A 189 13.57 -8.33 -5.30
CA VAL A 189 14.51 -8.07 -4.22
C VAL A 189 14.69 -6.56 -4.14
N LYS A 190 14.43 -5.97 -2.97
CA LYS A 190 14.88 -4.64 -2.57
C LYS A 190 16.38 -4.64 -2.74
N THR A 191 16.81 -4.23 -3.93
CA THR A 191 18.15 -3.73 -4.11
C THR A 191 18.21 -2.58 -3.11
N PRO A 192 19.15 -2.59 -2.14
CA PRO A 192 19.36 -1.39 -1.34
C PRO A 192 19.40 -0.25 -2.35
N ALA A 193 18.66 0.82 -2.12
CA ALA A 193 19.00 2.08 -2.74
C ALA A 193 20.42 2.35 -2.24
N LEU A 194 21.39 1.77 -2.96
CA LEU A 194 22.80 2.07 -2.89
C LEU A 194 22.76 3.58 -2.94
N GLY A 195 23.11 4.21 -1.83
CA GLY A 195 22.95 5.63 -1.62
C GLY A 195 23.67 6.44 -2.69
N ASN A 196 24.13 7.66 -2.38
CA ASN A 196 25.04 8.25 -3.36
C ASN A 196 26.33 7.40 -3.42
N GLU A 197 26.73 6.99 -4.63
CA GLU A 197 28.01 6.31 -4.84
C GLU A 197 29.10 7.31 -4.47
N ILE A 198 29.95 6.90 -3.52
CA ILE A 198 30.98 7.74 -2.96
C ILE A 198 32.26 7.47 -3.72
N ASN A 199 32.90 8.51 -4.22
CA ASN A 199 34.24 8.39 -4.78
C ASN A 199 35.24 7.99 -3.69
N PHE A 200 36.04 6.97 -3.97
CA PHE A 200 37.06 6.47 -3.06
C PHE A 200 38.34 6.09 -3.80
N ASN A 201 39.44 6.06 -3.05
CA ASN A 201 40.70 5.48 -3.49
C ASN A 201 41.16 4.45 -2.48
N VAL A 202 41.53 3.27 -2.95
CA VAL A 202 42.07 2.21 -2.09
C VAL A 202 43.59 2.24 -2.19
N SER A 203 44.24 2.27 -1.04
CA SER A 203 45.69 2.10 -0.94
C SER A 203 46.02 1.00 0.05
N GLU A 204 47.03 0.21 -0.31
CA GLU A 204 47.54 -0.86 0.51
C GLU A 204 48.85 -0.40 1.19
N ALA A 205 48.92 -0.47 2.51
CA ALA A 205 50.15 -0.11 3.24
C ALA A 205 50.35 -1.00 4.47
N GLY A 206 51.52 -1.64 4.56
CA GLY A 206 51.90 -2.49 5.69
C GLY A 206 50.91 -3.63 5.92
N SER A 207 50.34 -3.71 7.13
CA SER A 207 49.35 -4.72 7.53
C SER A 207 47.89 -4.29 7.32
N SER A 208 47.63 -3.14 6.67
CA SER A 208 46.28 -2.59 6.53
C SER A 208 45.94 -2.19 5.10
N VAL A 209 44.65 -2.28 4.76
CA VAL A 209 44.06 -1.62 3.60
C VAL A 209 43.42 -0.31 4.08
N THR A 210 43.70 0.78 3.36
CA THR A 210 43.13 2.09 3.64
C THR A 210 42.26 2.53 2.48
N ILE A 211 40.98 2.78 2.76
CA ILE A 211 40.03 3.38 1.82
C ILE A 211 39.97 4.87 2.14
N LEU A 212 40.45 5.70 1.22
CA LEU A 212 40.34 7.16 1.26
C LEU A 212 39.02 7.57 0.63
N ILE A 213 38.24 8.36 1.35
CA ILE A 213 36.91 8.83 0.96
C ILE A 213 36.93 10.37 0.93
N ASN A 214 35.99 11.01 0.25
CA ASN A 214 35.81 12.46 0.27
C ASN A 214 35.54 13.03 1.68
N GLN A 215 36.02 14.24 1.96
CA GLN A 215 35.93 14.87 3.30
C GLN A 215 34.49 15.14 3.76
N GLU A 216 33.55 15.30 2.83
CA GLU A 216 32.13 15.52 3.10
C GLU A 216 31.44 14.34 3.80
N GLU A 217 32.08 13.16 3.77
CA GLU A 217 31.56 11.92 4.36
C GLU A 217 32.12 11.61 5.75
N ILE A 218 33.00 12.47 6.31
CA ILE A 218 33.59 12.27 7.64
C ILE A 218 32.48 12.14 8.70
N GLY A 219 32.57 11.08 9.51
CA GLY A 219 31.61 10.79 10.57
C GLY A 219 30.34 10.07 10.11
N LYS A 220 30.09 9.97 8.80
CA LYS A 220 28.96 9.20 8.24
C LYS A 220 29.30 7.70 8.17
N ASN A 221 28.27 6.87 8.19
CA ASN A 221 28.39 5.45 7.92
C ASN A 221 28.29 5.20 6.42
N VAL A 222 29.15 4.33 5.90
CA VAL A 222 29.15 3.93 4.49
C VAL A 222 29.09 2.42 4.38
N ASN A 223 28.46 1.95 3.31
CA ASN A 223 28.29 0.53 3.00
C ASN A 223 29.25 0.15 1.87
N ILE A 224 30.04 -0.91 2.07
CA ILE A 224 31.05 -1.39 1.11
C ILE A 224 30.50 -2.63 0.40
N TYR A 225 30.59 -2.63 -0.93
CA TYR A 225 30.13 -3.70 -1.81
C TYR A 225 31.28 -4.21 -2.70
N ILE A 226 31.26 -5.51 -3.01
CA ILE A 226 32.13 -6.17 -4.01
C ILE A 226 31.21 -6.88 -5.00
N ASP A 227 31.32 -6.57 -6.30
CA ASP A 227 30.45 -7.12 -7.36
C ASP A 227 28.95 -7.03 -7.00
N ASP A 228 28.56 -5.87 -6.47
CA ASP A 228 27.20 -5.56 -6.00
C ASP A 228 26.69 -6.41 -4.81
N GLU A 229 27.54 -7.25 -4.19
CA GLU A 229 27.27 -7.92 -2.91
C GLU A 229 27.77 -7.09 -1.71
N PHE A 230 26.92 -6.93 -0.69
CA PHE A 230 27.27 -6.21 0.53
C PHE A 230 28.34 -6.96 1.33
N VAL A 231 29.39 -6.24 1.77
CA VAL A 231 30.50 -6.81 2.55
C VAL A 231 30.40 -6.40 4.02
N PHE A 232 30.37 -5.10 4.31
CA PHE A 232 30.25 -4.55 5.66
C PHE A 232 29.93 -3.04 5.63
N THR A 233 29.52 -2.51 6.77
CA THR A 233 29.34 -1.07 7.04
C THR A 233 30.50 -0.55 7.89
N SER A 234 30.96 0.67 7.63
CA SER A 234 31.98 1.31 8.46
C SER A 234 31.79 2.82 8.53
N GLN A 235 32.20 3.42 9.66
CA GLN A 235 32.18 4.87 9.84
C GLN A 235 33.45 5.50 9.25
N VAL A 236 33.29 6.59 8.49
CA VAL A 236 34.42 7.35 7.96
C VAL A 236 35.13 8.08 9.11
N GLY A 237 36.42 7.75 9.33
CA GLY A 237 37.20 8.34 10.40
C GLY A 237 37.55 9.82 10.14
N LYS A 238 38.00 10.52 11.20
CA LYS A 238 38.34 11.97 11.18
C LYS A 238 39.33 12.42 10.09
N LYS A 239 40.10 11.48 9.52
CA LYS A 239 41.09 11.74 8.46
C LYS A 239 40.56 11.33 7.07
N SER A 240 39.24 11.32 6.89
CA SER A 240 38.57 10.95 5.64
C SER A 240 38.95 9.56 5.13
N ARG A 241 39.14 8.61 6.05
CA ARG A 241 39.61 7.26 5.70
C ARG A 241 39.02 6.18 6.58
N ILE A 242 38.88 5.00 6.01
CA ILE A 242 38.54 3.75 6.68
C ILE A 242 39.78 2.87 6.64
N LYS A 243 40.26 2.43 7.81
CA LYS A 243 41.45 1.57 7.92
C LYS A 243 41.01 0.18 8.35
N ILE A 244 41.39 -0.83 7.57
CA ILE A 244 40.96 -2.22 7.75
C ILE A 244 42.21 -3.09 7.86
N ASP A 245 42.28 -3.93 8.89
CA ASP A 245 43.37 -4.88 9.05
C ASP A 245 43.27 -6.00 7.99
N LYS A 246 44.35 -6.29 7.27
CA LYS A 246 44.39 -7.30 6.22
C LYS A 246 44.08 -8.72 6.71
N ARG A 247 44.30 -9.00 8.00
CA ARG A 247 44.06 -10.30 8.62
C ARG A 247 42.61 -10.49 9.04
N SER A 248 41.84 -9.40 9.16
CA SER A 248 40.40 -9.47 9.45
C SER A 248 39.63 -10.11 8.29
N GLU A 249 38.48 -10.71 8.58
CA GLU A 249 37.62 -11.31 7.55
C GLU A 249 37.29 -10.31 6.43
N ASN A 250 36.90 -9.09 6.79
CA ASN A 250 36.59 -8.01 5.85
C ASN A 250 37.83 -7.55 5.06
N GLY A 251 38.98 -7.47 5.72
CA GLY A 251 40.25 -7.14 5.06
C GLY A 251 40.65 -8.17 4.00
N ARG A 252 40.51 -9.46 4.31
CA ARG A 252 40.76 -10.55 3.34
C ARG A 252 39.81 -10.47 2.14
N LYS A 253 38.51 -10.22 2.38
CA LYS A 253 37.52 -10.05 1.29
C LYS A 253 37.91 -8.91 0.34
N ILE A 254 38.33 -7.76 0.87
CA ILE A 254 38.77 -6.63 0.05
C ILE A 254 40.04 -6.95 -0.74
N ILE A 255 41.06 -7.53 -0.11
CA ILE A 255 42.31 -7.88 -0.81
C ILE A 255 42.04 -8.86 -1.94
N ASN A 256 41.25 -9.89 -1.68
CA ASN A 256 40.89 -10.88 -2.70
C ASN A 256 40.13 -10.24 -3.87
N ALA A 257 39.25 -9.26 -3.58
CA ALA A 257 38.55 -8.52 -4.63
C ALA A 257 39.50 -7.67 -5.47
N ILE A 258 40.45 -6.96 -4.85
CA ILE A 258 41.47 -6.18 -5.57
C ILE A 258 42.32 -7.08 -6.46
N LEU A 259 42.81 -8.20 -5.93
CA LEU A 259 43.64 -9.16 -6.68
C LEU A 259 42.88 -9.82 -7.83
N ALA A 260 41.59 -10.10 -7.64
CA ALA A 260 40.73 -10.70 -8.67
C ALA A 260 40.16 -9.69 -9.67
N GLY A 261 40.49 -8.39 -9.54
CA GLY A 261 39.96 -7.33 -10.40
C GLY A 261 38.45 -7.10 -10.25
N ARG A 262 37.86 -7.50 -9.12
CA ARG A 262 36.43 -7.36 -8.83
C ARG A 262 36.08 -5.91 -8.54
N LYS A 263 34.84 -5.52 -8.86
CA LYS A 263 34.41 -4.12 -8.75
C LYS A 263 34.03 -3.81 -7.30
N ILE A 264 34.80 -2.92 -6.65
CA ILE A 264 34.47 -2.40 -5.32
C ILE A 264 33.62 -1.14 -5.49
N ARG A 265 32.56 -0.99 -4.71
CA ARG A 265 31.70 0.19 -4.69
C ARG A 265 31.39 0.58 -3.25
N ILE A 266 31.27 1.87 -2.98
CA ILE A 266 30.98 2.40 -1.64
C ILE A 266 29.81 3.36 -1.75
N PHE A 267 28.85 3.23 -0.84
CA PHE A 267 27.64 4.06 -0.84
C PHE A 267 27.42 4.68 0.52
N ASP A 268 26.82 5.86 0.53
CA ASP A 268 26.32 6.44 1.79
C ASP A 268 25.28 5.48 2.41
N SER A 269 25.34 5.32 3.73
CA SER A 269 24.28 4.62 4.47
C SER A 269 23.19 5.64 4.77
N ARG A 270 22.41 6.01 3.76
CA ARG A 270 21.10 6.64 4.02
C ARG A 270 20.19 5.58 4.64
N GLY A 271 19.81 5.84 5.89
CA GLY A 271 18.70 5.13 6.54
C GLY A 271 17.37 5.56 5.98
#